data_AF-A0A090S8D1-F1
#
_entry.id   AF-A0A090S8D1-F1
#
_cell.length_a   1.000
_cell.length_b   1.000
_cell.length_c   1.000
_cell.angle_alpha   90.00
_cell.angle_beta   90.00
_cell.angle_gamma   90.00
#
_symmetry.space_group_name_H-M   'P 1'
#
loop_
_entity.id
_entity.type
_entity.pdbx_description
1 polymer ?
#
loop_
_entity_poly.entity_id
_entity_poly.type
_entity_poly.pdbx_seq_one_letter_code
_entity_poly.pdbx_strand_id
1 'polypeptide(L)'
;MSKQNQREDQIKAELLRAVANHSMQIINDDKEHRFLRFSNNGSSNYHFDIVTYPGHLVISGDIGTYVFARLNDMFEFFRSDEMKINVGYYSEKLKSVSKFGGENEFCDKLWRSNVIEWFNHWEENESSESIKREVWERVKNEMIPAYSKSDAELNLINWQSEHLHINFEDGLPAVHHAMQSSSQLILCLFAIVWGIQQYDKHHANLMEKRQRLADEREQRDRLYTIYREDVEGAPFKIGQFVKVGKEKGIVQFLDYSGGCGESYPDDPMISVDVDDAYSEGGQGMFWKEELEAFE
;
A
#
# COMPACT_ATOMS: atom_id res chain seq x y z
N MET A 1 3.37 -27.46 -6.36
CA MET A 1 3.79 -26.13 -5.84
C MET A 1 5.18 -26.29 -5.23
N SER A 2 6.11 -25.37 -5.51
CA SER A 2 7.43 -25.38 -4.87
C SER A 2 7.30 -25.09 -3.37
N LYS A 3 8.26 -25.53 -2.55
CA LYS A 3 8.28 -25.25 -1.09
C LYS A 3 8.33 -23.74 -0.78
N GLN A 4 8.92 -22.95 -1.67
CA GLN A 4 9.01 -21.50 -1.55
C GLN A 4 7.62 -20.84 -1.65
N ASN A 5 6.79 -21.27 -2.60
CA ASN A 5 5.42 -20.77 -2.72
C ASN A 5 4.59 -21.07 -1.46
N GLN A 6 4.82 -22.20 -0.79
CA GLN A 6 4.09 -22.54 0.43
C GLN A 6 4.38 -21.59 1.61
N ARG A 7 5.63 -21.12 1.76
CA ARG A 7 6.00 -20.16 2.82
C ARG A 7 5.41 -18.78 2.54
N GLU A 8 5.47 -18.33 1.30
CA GLU A 8 4.86 -17.07 0.87
C GLU A 8 3.34 -17.10 1.11
N ASP A 9 2.67 -18.20 0.77
CA ASP A 9 1.23 -18.39 1.02
C ASP A 9 0.87 -18.34 2.51
N GLN A 10 1.71 -18.91 3.38
CA GLN A 10 1.52 -18.86 4.83
C GLN A 10 1.63 -17.44 5.37
N ILE A 11 2.66 -16.69 4.96
CA ILE A 11 2.88 -15.30 5.37
C ILE A 11 1.75 -14.41 4.84
N LYS A 12 1.31 -14.63 3.60
CA LYS A 12 0.13 -13.96 3.02
C LYS A 12 -1.12 -14.20 3.85
N ALA A 13 -1.39 -15.45 4.23
CA ALA A 13 -2.54 -15.80 5.06
C ALA A 13 -2.45 -15.23 6.49
N GLU A 14 -1.25 -15.09 7.05
CA GLU A 14 -1.02 -14.40 8.31
C GLU A 14 -1.33 -12.90 8.19
N LEU A 15 -0.77 -12.23 7.18
CA LEU A 15 -1.06 -10.82 6.93
C LEU A 15 -2.56 -10.57 6.82
N LEU A 16 -3.24 -11.32 5.95
CA LEU A 16 -4.68 -11.16 5.70
C LEU A 16 -5.52 -11.32 6.96
N ARG A 17 -5.14 -12.23 7.86
CA ARG A 17 -5.80 -12.36 9.17
C ARG A 17 -5.52 -11.16 10.07
N ALA A 18 -4.29 -10.67 10.09
CA ALA A 18 -3.88 -9.56 10.94
C ALA A 18 -4.51 -8.21 10.52
N VAL A 19 -4.60 -7.96 9.21
CA VAL A 19 -5.14 -6.71 8.65
C VAL A 19 -6.65 -6.77 8.36
N ALA A 20 -7.33 -7.86 8.73
CA ALA A 20 -8.76 -8.05 8.43
C ALA A 20 -9.66 -6.92 8.96
N ASN A 21 -9.27 -6.30 10.08
CA ASN A 21 -10.00 -5.19 10.70
C ASN A 21 -9.31 -3.83 10.51
N HIS A 22 -8.26 -3.76 9.67
CA HIS A 22 -7.58 -2.50 9.42
C HIS A 22 -8.40 -1.63 8.47
N SER A 23 -8.43 -0.33 8.76
CA SER A 23 -8.91 0.70 7.86
C SER A 23 -7.74 1.44 7.23
N MET A 24 -7.97 1.98 6.02
CA MET A 24 -7.05 2.87 5.34
C MET A 24 -7.43 4.32 5.65
N GLN A 25 -6.46 5.11 6.10
CA GLN A 25 -6.55 6.56 6.22
C GLN A 25 -5.64 7.20 5.17
N ILE A 26 -6.20 8.09 4.36
CA ILE A 26 -5.43 8.92 3.42
C ILE A 26 -5.03 10.21 4.15
N ILE A 27 -3.75 10.35 4.47
CA ILE A 27 -3.20 11.54 5.13
C ILE A 27 -2.78 12.58 4.09
N ASN A 28 -2.20 12.12 2.97
CA ASN A 28 -1.91 12.94 1.80
C ASN A 28 -2.11 12.12 0.53
N ASP A 29 -2.67 12.74 -0.51
CA ASP A 29 -2.80 12.15 -1.84
C ASP A 29 -2.70 13.25 -2.90
N ASP A 30 -1.47 13.49 -3.35
CA ASP A 30 -1.15 14.40 -4.45
C ASP A 30 -0.27 13.67 -5.47
N LYS A 31 -0.93 12.97 -6.40
CA LYS A 31 -0.28 12.18 -7.45
C LYS A 31 0.75 11.19 -6.87
N GLU A 32 2.04 11.32 -7.19
CA GLU A 32 3.10 10.44 -6.69
C GLU A 32 3.45 10.68 -5.21
N HIS A 33 2.99 11.79 -4.62
CA HIS A 33 3.16 12.10 -3.21
C HIS A 33 1.98 11.58 -2.40
N ARG A 34 2.11 10.36 -1.85
CA ARG A 34 1.05 9.74 -1.06
C ARG A 34 1.54 9.45 0.35
N PHE A 35 0.64 9.61 1.32
CA PHE A 35 0.82 9.11 2.68
C PHE A 35 -0.46 8.40 3.09
N LEU A 36 -0.40 7.08 3.12
CA LEU A 36 -1.48 6.21 3.55
C LEU A 36 -1.10 5.54 4.87
N ARG A 37 -2.06 5.46 5.80
CA ARG A 37 -1.93 4.73 7.06
C ARG A 37 -2.93 3.58 7.10
N PHE A 38 -2.46 2.41 7.51
CA PHE A 38 -3.26 1.21 7.69
C PHE A 38 -3.19 0.76 9.14
N SER A 39 -4.32 0.78 9.84
CA SER A 39 -4.38 0.38 11.26
C SER A 39 -5.78 -0.09 11.64
N ASN A 40 -5.90 -0.87 12.72
CA ASN A 40 -7.18 -1.15 13.34
C ASN A 40 -7.53 -0.03 14.33
N ASN A 41 -8.16 1.03 13.82
CA ASN A 41 -8.64 2.18 14.61
C ASN A 41 -7.55 2.81 15.52
N GLY A 42 -6.34 3.01 14.98
CA GLY A 42 -5.22 3.60 15.73
C GLY A 42 -4.42 2.62 16.58
N SER A 43 -4.77 1.34 16.62
CA SER A 43 -3.94 0.28 17.22
C SER A 43 -2.58 0.20 16.53
N SER A 44 -1.52 -0.02 17.31
CA SER A 44 -0.16 -0.24 16.80
C SER A 44 0.05 -1.65 16.25
N ASN A 45 -0.80 -2.61 16.58
CA ASN A 45 -0.61 -4.01 16.18
C ASN A 45 -0.74 -4.17 14.66
N TYR A 46 0.31 -4.68 14.00
CA TYR A 46 0.37 -4.83 12.54
C TYR A 46 0.07 -3.53 11.79
N HIS A 47 0.20 -2.36 12.41
CA HIS A 47 0.00 -1.10 11.71
C HIS A 47 1.15 -0.86 10.73
N PHE A 48 0.86 -0.18 9.64
CA PHE A 48 1.87 0.27 8.71
C PHE A 48 1.42 1.49 7.91
N ASP A 49 2.41 2.27 7.51
CA ASP A 49 2.27 3.42 6.64
C ASP A 49 2.93 3.11 5.30
N ILE A 50 2.30 3.58 4.21
CA ILE A 50 2.88 3.63 2.87
C ILE A 50 3.07 5.10 2.51
N VAL A 51 4.31 5.50 2.31
CA VAL A 51 4.67 6.84 1.84
C VAL A 51 5.35 6.73 0.49
N THR A 52 4.88 7.51 -0.49
CA THR A 52 5.50 7.60 -1.81
C THR A 52 5.91 9.02 -2.14
N TYR A 53 6.96 9.13 -2.94
CA TYR A 53 7.40 10.33 -3.63
C TYR A 53 8.11 9.88 -4.93
N PRO A 54 8.38 10.77 -5.90
CA PRO A 54 8.94 10.38 -7.19
C PRO A 54 10.10 9.39 -7.08
N GLY A 55 9.92 8.21 -7.67
CA GLY A 55 10.94 7.17 -7.70
C GLY A 55 10.97 6.23 -6.50
N HIS A 56 10.21 6.49 -5.42
CA HIS A 56 10.39 5.85 -4.12
C HIS A 56 9.09 5.44 -3.42
N LEU A 57 9.15 4.30 -2.73
CA LEU A 57 8.12 3.83 -1.80
C LEU A 57 8.77 3.43 -0.50
N VAL A 58 8.27 3.99 0.59
CA VAL A 58 8.62 3.63 1.96
C VAL A 58 7.43 2.93 2.57
N ILE A 59 7.64 1.71 3.07
CA ILE A 59 6.74 1.07 4.02
C ILE A 59 7.38 1.14 5.40
N SER A 60 6.62 1.50 6.42
CA SER A 60 7.10 1.60 7.80
C SER A 60 6.00 1.27 8.80
N GLY A 61 6.34 0.87 10.03
CA GLY A 61 5.38 0.53 11.07
C GLY A 61 5.80 -0.70 11.87
N ASP A 62 4.84 -1.34 12.51
CA ASP A 62 5.06 -2.51 13.38
C ASP A 62 5.53 -3.74 12.60
N ILE A 63 5.10 -3.85 11.33
CA ILE A 63 5.49 -4.96 10.45
C ILE A 63 6.90 -4.82 9.87
N GLY A 64 7.61 -3.72 10.13
CA GLY A 64 8.96 -3.46 9.62
C GLY A 64 9.04 -2.20 8.76
N THR A 65 10.27 -1.81 8.41
CA THR A 65 10.53 -0.63 7.57
C THR A 65 11.43 -0.99 6.39
N TYR A 66 10.97 -0.70 5.17
CA TYR A 66 11.72 -0.95 3.94
C TYR A 66 11.52 0.21 2.96
N VAL A 67 12.58 0.51 2.20
CA VAL A 67 12.56 1.54 1.16
C VAL A 67 12.88 0.90 -0.17
N PHE A 68 12.04 1.14 -1.17
CA PHE A 68 12.21 0.67 -2.54
C PHE A 68 12.34 1.86 -3.50
N ALA A 69 13.08 1.68 -4.60
CA ALA A 69 13.12 2.67 -5.66
C ALA A 69 13.19 2.06 -7.06
N ARG A 70 12.30 2.50 -7.97
CA ARG A 70 12.28 2.01 -9.36
C ARG A 70 11.59 2.94 -10.37
N LEU A 71 10.26 3.05 -10.31
CA LEU A 71 9.43 3.86 -11.23
C LEU A 71 9.07 5.19 -10.58
N ASN A 72 8.74 6.20 -11.40
CA ASN A 72 8.29 7.50 -10.89
C ASN A 72 7.09 7.34 -9.96
N ASP A 73 6.06 6.62 -10.42
CA ASP A 73 4.98 6.15 -9.57
C ASP A 73 5.26 4.72 -9.11
N MET A 74 5.59 4.56 -7.84
CA MET A 74 5.86 3.24 -7.27
C MET A 74 4.61 2.42 -7.02
N PHE A 75 3.40 2.99 -7.05
CA PHE A 75 2.18 2.18 -7.04
C PHE A 75 2.07 1.40 -8.33
N GLU A 76 2.38 1.99 -9.48
CA GLU A 76 2.44 1.28 -10.77
C GLU A 76 3.38 0.07 -10.69
N PHE A 77 4.54 0.22 -10.05
CA PHE A 77 5.53 -0.84 -9.93
C PHE A 77 5.05 -2.05 -9.12
N PHE A 78 4.33 -1.81 -8.03
CA PHE A 78 3.87 -2.85 -7.09
C PHE A 78 2.44 -3.32 -7.33
N ARG A 79 1.66 -2.62 -8.17
CA ARG A 79 0.26 -2.95 -8.42
C ARG A 79 0.12 -4.38 -8.94
N SER A 80 -0.81 -5.13 -8.37
CA SER A 80 -1.08 -6.53 -8.71
C SER A 80 -2.53 -6.87 -8.42
N ASP A 81 -3.22 -7.48 -9.37
CA ASP A 81 -4.64 -7.84 -9.22
C ASP A 81 -4.84 -9.05 -8.30
N GLU A 82 -3.91 -10.01 -8.32
CA GLU A 82 -4.02 -11.29 -7.61
C GLU A 82 -3.26 -11.33 -6.26
N MET A 83 -2.78 -10.18 -5.80
CA MET A 83 -1.86 -10.08 -4.65
C MET A 83 -0.69 -11.07 -4.80
N LYS A 84 -0.08 -11.06 -6.00
CA LYS A 84 1.13 -11.81 -6.33
C LYS A 84 2.34 -10.91 -6.09
N ILE A 85 3.40 -11.47 -5.52
CA ILE A 85 4.67 -10.78 -5.34
C ILE A 85 5.77 -11.50 -6.09
N ASN A 86 6.79 -10.75 -6.53
CA ASN A 86 8.03 -11.32 -7.04
C ASN A 86 9.15 -10.95 -6.07
N VAL A 87 9.33 -11.78 -5.03
CA VAL A 87 10.25 -11.48 -3.92
C VAL A 87 11.66 -11.21 -4.43
N GLY A 88 12.19 -12.06 -5.31
CA GLY A 88 13.54 -11.91 -5.85
C GLY A 88 13.73 -10.62 -6.65
N TYR A 89 12.79 -10.31 -7.55
CA TYR A 89 12.91 -9.08 -8.35
C TYR A 89 12.67 -7.81 -7.55
N TYR A 90 11.76 -7.84 -6.58
CA TYR A 90 11.48 -6.70 -5.71
C TYR A 90 12.61 -6.44 -4.72
N SER A 91 13.27 -7.48 -4.20
CA SER A 91 14.40 -7.29 -3.27
C SER A 91 15.59 -6.59 -3.94
N GLU A 92 15.82 -6.83 -5.23
CA GLU A 92 16.83 -6.07 -6.01
C GLU A 92 16.60 -4.54 -5.99
N LYS A 93 15.37 -4.08 -5.69
CA LYS A 93 15.00 -2.66 -5.70
C LYS A 93 15.06 -2.02 -4.31
N LEU A 94 15.49 -2.78 -3.30
CA LEU A 94 15.69 -2.27 -1.94
C LEU A 94 16.79 -1.19 -1.91
N LYS A 95 16.52 -0.13 -1.16
CA LYS A 95 17.45 0.96 -0.82
C LYS A 95 17.76 1.00 0.67
N SER A 96 16.84 0.51 1.49
CA SER A 96 17.02 0.35 2.92
C SER A 96 16.17 -0.80 3.43
N VAL A 97 16.65 -1.45 4.48
CA VAL A 97 16.05 -2.64 5.07
C VAL A 97 15.75 -2.43 6.55
N SER A 98 14.78 -3.18 7.05
CA SER A 98 14.43 -3.18 8.47
C SER A 98 15.62 -3.61 9.31
N LYS A 99 15.89 -2.88 10.40
CA LYS A 99 16.94 -3.23 11.37
C LYS A 99 16.70 -4.63 11.99
N PHE A 100 15.44 -5.03 12.15
CA PHE A 100 15.08 -6.26 12.85
C PHE A 100 14.88 -7.45 11.92
N GLY A 101 14.58 -7.23 10.63
CA GLY A 101 14.31 -8.30 9.67
C GLY A 101 15.32 -8.43 8.54
N GLY A 102 16.02 -7.35 8.16
CA GLY A 102 16.94 -7.34 7.03
C GLY A 102 16.29 -7.73 5.69
N GLU A 103 17.11 -7.93 4.66
CA GLU A 103 16.69 -8.52 3.38
C GLU A 103 16.55 -10.04 3.48
N ASN A 104 17.53 -10.68 4.12
CA ASN A 104 17.64 -12.13 4.22
C ASN A 104 17.74 -12.56 5.68
N GLU A 105 17.19 -13.73 5.99
CA GLU A 105 17.28 -14.42 7.27
C GLU A 105 17.95 -15.80 7.11
N PHE A 106 18.53 -16.30 8.20
CA PHE A 106 19.11 -17.64 8.22
C PHE A 106 18.01 -18.71 8.20
N CYS A 107 18.23 -19.77 7.43
CA CYS A 107 17.31 -20.90 7.29
C CYS A 107 17.98 -22.19 7.78
N ASP A 108 17.56 -22.65 8.95
CA ASP A 108 18.01 -23.90 9.59
C ASP A 108 17.87 -25.11 8.66
N LYS A 109 16.81 -25.16 7.86
CA LYS A 109 16.58 -26.24 6.89
C LYS A 109 17.59 -26.23 5.76
N LEU A 110 17.93 -25.07 5.22
CA LEU A 110 18.94 -24.96 4.16
C LEU A 110 20.32 -25.30 4.73
N TRP A 111 20.66 -24.77 5.91
CA TRP A 111 21.89 -25.14 6.62
C TRP A 111 22.03 -26.64 6.81
N ARG A 112 21.00 -27.27 7.39
CA ARG A 112 20.97 -28.72 7.61
C ARG A 112 21.15 -29.48 6.30
N SER A 113 20.56 -28.99 5.21
CA SER A 113 20.67 -29.64 3.90
C SER A 113 22.10 -29.55 3.37
N ASN A 114 22.74 -28.39 3.46
CA ASN A 114 24.14 -28.19 3.05
C ASN A 114 25.11 -29.06 3.87
N VAL A 115 24.92 -29.13 5.19
CA VAL A 115 25.75 -29.97 6.08
C VAL A 115 25.59 -31.46 5.78
N ILE A 116 24.37 -31.91 5.49
CA ILE A 116 24.11 -33.30 5.09
C ILE A 116 24.75 -33.61 3.74
N GLU A 117 24.68 -32.69 2.78
CA GLU A 117 25.30 -32.87 1.47
C GLU A 117 26.81 -33.04 1.57
N TRP A 118 27.47 -32.25 2.43
CA TRP A 118 28.90 -32.44 2.73
C TRP A 118 29.21 -33.82 3.31
N PHE A 119 28.42 -34.24 4.31
CA PHE A 119 28.60 -35.56 4.89
C PHE A 119 28.45 -36.66 3.84
N ASN A 120 27.39 -36.61 3.02
CA ASN A 120 27.13 -37.61 1.99
C ASN A 120 28.28 -37.68 0.96
N HIS A 121 28.76 -36.53 0.48
CA HIS A 121 29.86 -36.48 -0.49
C HIS A 121 31.17 -37.05 0.09
N TRP A 122 31.45 -36.79 1.36
CA TRP A 122 32.58 -37.41 2.05
C TRP A 122 32.36 -38.91 2.27
N GLU A 123 31.16 -39.31 2.69
CA GLU A 123 30.77 -40.70 2.99
C GLU A 123 30.96 -41.63 1.78
N GLU A 124 30.72 -41.14 0.57
CA GLU A 124 30.95 -41.88 -0.68
C GLU A 124 32.40 -42.35 -0.85
N ASN A 125 33.36 -41.65 -0.24
CA ASN A 125 34.79 -41.93 -0.34
C ASN A 125 35.36 -42.65 0.88
N GLU A 126 34.58 -42.80 1.96
CA GLU A 126 34.97 -43.56 3.15
C GLU A 126 34.50 -45.02 3.03
N SER A 127 35.36 -45.98 3.38
CA SER A 127 35.07 -47.41 3.30
C SER A 127 34.64 -48.00 4.65
N SER A 128 35.03 -47.38 5.75
CA SER A 128 34.79 -47.86 7.11
C SER A 128 33.45 -47.38 7.65
N GLU A 129 32.51 -48.32 7.81
CA GLU A 129 31.18 -48.04 8.37
C GLU A 129 31.22 -47.52 9.83
N SER A 130 32.24 -47.89 10.60
CA SER A 130 32.40 -47.37 11.96
C SER A 130 32.79 -45.89 11.95
N ILE A 131 33.67 -45.50 11.03
CA ILE A 131 34.11 -44.10 10.87
C ILE A 131 32.95 -43.25 10.36
N LYS A 132 32.18 -43.75 9.37
CA LYS A 132 30.96 -43.07 8.89
C LYS A 132 30.00 -42.77 10.03
N ARG A 133 29.70 -43.77 10.86
CA ARG A 133 28.80 -43.63 12.00
C ARG A 133 29.32 -42.63 13.03
N GLU A 134 30.60 -42.70 13.36
CA GLU A 134 31.23 -41.77 14.31
C GLU A 134 31.15 -40.32 13.81
N VAL A 135 31.58 -40.07 12.57
CA VAL A 135 31.56 -38.74 11.95
C VAL A 135 30.12 -38.24 11.84
N TRP A 136 29.18 -39.08 11.45
CA TRP A 136 27.77 -38.71 11.34
C TRP A 136 27.17 -38.26 12.68
N GLU A 137 27.41 -39.02 13.76
CA GLU A 137 26.93 -38.65 15.08
C GLU A 137 27.50 -37.30 15.52
N ARG A 138 28.77 -37.03 15.21
CA ARG A 138 29.37 -35.71 15.46
C ARG A 138 28.76 -34.60 14.61
N VAL A 139 28.61 -34.81 13.30
CA VAL A 139 27.95 -33.84 12.39
C VAL A 139 26.53 -33.50 12.90
N LYS A 140 25.78 -34.51 13.32
CA LYS A 140 24.42 -34.37 13.82
C LYS A 140 24.34 -33.57 15.12
N ASN A 141 25.32 -33.72 16.01
CA ASN A 141 25.30 -33.09 17.34
C ASN A 141 26.04 -31.75 17.39
N GLU A 142 27.05 -31.54 16.55
CA GLU A 142 27.95 -30.39 16.59
C GLU A 142 27.70 -29.41 15.42
N MET A 143 27.41 -29.92 14.21
CA MET A 143 27.29 -29.08 13.01
C MET A 143 25.85 -28.67 12.68
N ILE A 144 24.93 -29.63 12.68
CA ILE A 144 23.52 -29.42 12.31
C ILE A 144 22.78 -28.42 13.23
N PRO A 145 22.97 -28.43 14.57
CA PRO A 145 22.21 -27.56 15.47
C PRO A 145 22.65 -26.08 15.39
N ALA A 146 22.19 -25.38 14.37
CA ALA A 146 22.36 -23.93 14.22
C ALA A 146 21.01 -23.25 13.98
N TYR A 147 20.75 -22.17 14.71
CA TYR A 147 19.51 -21.39 14.62
C TYR A 147 19.74 -19.97 14.12
N SER A 148 21.00 -19.59 13.94
CA SER A 148 21.42 -18.30 13.39
C SER A 148 22.64 -18.47 12.49
N LYS A 149 22.92 -17.44 11.69
CA LYS A 149 24.16 -17.38 10.89
C LYS A 149 25.39 -17.52 11.79
N SER A 150 25.39 -16.82 12.92
CA SER A 150 26.49 -16.84 13.89
C SER A 150 26.66 -18.23 14.53
N ASP A 151 25.57 -18.95 14.78
CA ASP A 151 25.64 -20.32 15.30
C ASP A 151 26.30 -21.24 14.27
N ALA A 152 25.91 -21.15 13.00
CA ALA A 152 26.49 -21.96 11.92
C ALA A 152 27.97 -21.65 11.70
N GLU A 153 28.35 -20.37 11.73
CA GLU A 153 29.76 -19.94 11.68
C GLU A 153 30.55 -20.48 12.88
N LEU A 154 29.99 -20.42 14.09
CA LEU A 154 30.63 -20.93 15.29
C LEU A 154 30.78 -22.46 15.26
N ASN A 155 29.79 -23.18 14.75
CA ASN A 155 29.85 -24.63 14.55
C ASN A 155 30.99 -24.98 13.59
N LEU A 156 31.15 -24.23 12.49
CA LEU A 156 32.28 -24.40 11.56
C LEU A 156 33.64 -24.12 12.22
N ILE A 157 33.74 -23.03 12.98
CA ILE A 157 34.99 -22.64 13.67
C ILE A 157 35.41 -23.72 14.68
N ASN A 158 34.44 -24.29 15.39
CA ASN A 158 34.69 -25.29 16.42
C ASN A 158 34.80 -26.72 15.87
N TRP A 159 34.47 -26.95 14.59
CA TRP A 159 34.51 -28.26 13.99
C TRP A 159 35.95 -28.79 13.89
N GLN A 160 36.20 -29.92 14.56
CA GLN A 160 37.48 -30.60 14.51
C GLN A 160 37.26 -32.10 14.38
N SER A 161 37.54 -32.64 13.20
CA SER A 161 37.45 -34.08 12.93
C SER A 161 38.74 -34.58 12.29
N GLU A 162 39.17 -35.77 12.72
CA GLU A 162 40.32 -36.47 12.14
C GLU A 162 40.02 -37.05 10.74
N HIS A 163 38.73 -37.16 10.40
CA HIS A 163 38.28 -37.84 9.18
C HIS A 163 37.60 -36.90 8.18
N LEU A 164 36.77 -35.97 8.66
CA LEU A 164 36.04 -35.02 7.83
C LEU A 164 36.58 -33.60 8.09
N HIS A 165 37.56 -33.20 7.29
CA HIS A 165 38.13 -31.86 7.38
C HIS A 165 37.28 -30.86 6.60
N ILE A 166 36.66 -29.93 7.33
CA ILE A 166 36.00 -28.75 6.78
C ILE A 166 36.58 -27.58 7.54
N ASN A 167 37.38 -26.75 6.87
CA ASN A 167 37.85 -25.52 7.48
C ASN A 167 36.78 -24.43 7.34
N PHE A 168 36.97 -23.33 8.06
CA PHE A 168 36.01 -22.21 8.05
C PHE A 168 35.82 -21.61 6.64
N GLU A 169 36.89 -21.45 5.86
CA GLU A 169 36.84 -20.81 4.54
C GLU A 169 36.04 -21.64 3.53
N ASP A 170 36.26 -22.96 3.52
CA ASP A 170 35.55 -23.91 2.66
C ASP A 170 34.09 -24.10 3.10
N GLY A 171 33.81 -23.94 4.39
CA GLY A 171 32.47 -24.04 4.95
C GLY A 171 31.61 -22.79 4.79
N LEU A 172 32.23 -21.61 4.69
CA LEU A 172 31.55 -20.31 4.67
C LEU A 172 30.51 -20.17 3.53
N PRO A 173 30.76 -20.65 2.30
CA PRO A 173 29.76 -20.64 1.23
C PRO A 173 28.44 -21.33 1.61
N ALA A 174 28.48 -22.44 2.35
CA ALA A 174 27.25 -23.12 2.77
C ALA A 174 26.46 -22.34 3.82
N VAL A 175 27.13 -21.54 4.65
CA VAL A 175 26.45 -20.59 5.55
C VAL A 175 25.74 -19.51 4.73
N HIS A 176 26.40 -18.97 3.70
CA HIS A 176 25.79 -17.98 2.80
C HIS A 176 24.63 -18.57 1.99
N HIS A 177 24.75 -19.81 1.53
CA HIS A 177 23.67 -20.54 0.84
C HIS A 177 22.55 -20.99 1.78
N ALA A 178 22.73 -20.86 3.10
CA ALA A 178 21.68 -21.10 4.10
C ALA A 178 20.84 -19.84 4.39
N MET A 179 20.98 -18.78 3.60
CA MET A 179 20.17 -17.56 3.71
C MET A 179 18.97 -17.63 2.77
N GLN A 180 17.85 -17.06 3.20
CA GLN A 180 16.63 -16.91 2.39
C GLN A 180 16.01 -15.54 2.61
N SER A 181 15.10 -15.07 1.74
CA SER A 181 14.41 -13.79 1.94
C SER A 181 13.66 -13.76 3.28
N SER A 182 13.82 -12.67 4.03
CA SER A 182 13.29 -12.56 5.38
C SER A 182 11.76 -12.59 5.40
N SER A 183 11.20 -13.21 6.45
CA SER A 183 9.75 -13.32 6.62
C SER A 183 9.11 -11.94 6.71
N GLN A 184 9.82 -11.00 7.37
CA GLN A 184 9.39 -9.61 7.51
C GLN A 184 9.36 -8.87 6.16
N LEU A 185 10.36 -9.05 5.29
CA LEU A 185 10.35 -8.47 3.95
C LEU A 185 9.15 -8.97 3.14
N ILE A 186 8.92 -10.29 3.15
CA ILE A 186 7.79 -10.90 2.43
C ILE A 186 6.46 -10.36 2.96
N LEU A 187 6.32 -10.23 4.29
CA LEU A 187 5.14 -9.63 4.93
C LEU A 187 4.91 -8.18 4.44
N CYS A 188 5.97 -7.36 4.42
CA CYS A 188 5.90 -5.99 3.92
C CYS A 188 5.56 -5.92 2.42
N LEU A 189 6.10 -6.81 1.58
CA LEU A 189 5.75 -6.86 0.16
C LEU A 189 4.27 -7.15 -0.05
N PHE A 190 3.71 -8.12 0.67
CA PHE A 190 2.27 -8.37 0.63
C PHE A 190 1.46 -7.19 1.18
N ALA A 191 1.93 -6.52 2.24
CA ALA A 191 1.27 -5.34 2.80
C ALA A 191 1.25 -4.16 1.82
N ILE A 192 2.32 -3.93 1.05
CA ILE A 192 2.36 -2.94 -0.02
C ILE A 192 1.30 -3.25 -1.06
N VAL A 193 1.30 -4.48 -1.60
CA VAL A 193 0.35 -4.87 -2.66
C VAL A 193 -1.08 -4.79 -2.17
N TRP A 194 -1.37 -5.29 -0.96
CA TRP A 194 -2.69 -5.18 -0.36
C TRP A 194 -3.11 -3.73 -0.12
N GLY A 195 -2.20 -2.88 0.37
CA GLY A 195 -2.46 -1.46 0.61
C GLY A 195 -2.80 -0.71 -0.67
N ILE A 196 -2.08 -0.97 -1.77
CA ILE A 196 -2.39 -0.43 -3.10
C ILE A 196 -3.77 -0.90 -3.57
N GLN A 197 -4.14 -2.16 -3.36
CA GLN A 197 -5.48 -2.64 -3.69
C GLN A 197 -6.59 -1.94 -2.90
N GLN A 198 -6.38 -1.63 -1.62
CA GLN A 198 -7.35 -0.86 -0.83
C GLN A 198 -7.48 0.57 -1.35
N TYR A 199 -6.36 1.18 -1.72
CA TYR A 199 -6.33 2.50 -2.33
C TYR A 199 -7.08 2.54 -3.66
N ASP A 200 -6.80 1.60 -4.56
CA ASP A 200 -7.44 1.52 -5.87
C ASP A 200 -8.97 1.30 -5.73
N LYS A 201 -9.40 0.44 -4.80
CA LYS A 201 -10.83 0.25 -4.48
C LYS A 201 -11.49 1.51 -3.93
N HIS A 202 -10.81 2.22 -3.05
CA HIS A 202 -11.32 3.47 -2.49
C HIS A 202 -11.57 4.51 -3.59
N HIS A 203 -10.60 4.70 -4.49
CA HIS A 203 -10.71 5.61 -5.62
C HIS A 203 -11.80 5.20 -6.62
N ALA A 204 -11.90 3.91 -6.94
CA ALA A 204 -12.99 3.41 -7.79
C ALA A 204 -14.37 3.73 -7.19
N ASN A 205 -14.57 3.42 -5.90
CA ASN A 205 -15.82 3.71 -5.19
C ASN A 205 -16.14 5.22 -5.14
N LEU A 206 -15.12 6.06 -4.95
CA LEU A 206 -15.30 7.53 -4.98
C LEU A 206 -15.71 8.01 -6.37
N MET A 207 -15.12 7.48 -7.44
CA MET A 207 -15.49 7.84 -8.80
C MET A 207 -16.92 7.42 -9.13
N GLU A 208 -17.33 6.21 -8.76
CA GLU A 208 -18.71 5.75 -8.92
C GLU A 208 -19.70 6.61 -8.14
N LYS A 209 -19.37 6.99 -6.89
CA LYS A 209 -20.21 7.89 -6.09
C LYS A 209 -20.34 9.27 -6.73
N ARG A 210 -19.23 9.83 -7.24
CA ARG A 210 -19.23 11.12 -7.95
C ARG A 210 -20.08 11.07 -9.21
N GLN A 211 -19.96 10.00 -10.00
CA GLN A 211 -20.78 9.81 -11.19
C GLN A 211 -22.26 9.73 -10.84
N ARG A 212 -22.62 8.91 -9.83
CA ARG A 212 -24.02 8.78 -9.37
C ARG A 212 -24.60 10.12 -8.91
N LEU A 213 -23.85 10.90 -8.12
CA LEU A 213 -24.29 12.22 -7.68
C LEU A 213 -24.42 13.21 -8.84
N ALA A 214 -23.58 13.10 -9.87
CA ALA A 214 -23.71 13.90 -11.08
C ALA A 214 -24.97 13.51 -11.87
N ASP A 215 -25.24 12.22 -12.03
CA ASP A 215 -26.43 11.71 -12.72
C ASP A 215 -27.71 12.07 -11.96
N GLU A 216 -27.73 11.92 -10.63
CA GLU A 216 -28.85 12.34 -9.77
C GLU A 216 -29.09 13.85 -9.85
N ARG A 217 -28.02 14.64 -9.89
CA ARG A 217 -28.10 16.09 -10.07
C ARG A 217 -28.63 16.46 -11.46
N GLU A 218 -28.18 15.80 -12.52
CA GLU A 218 -28.67 16.02 -13.89
C GLU A 218 -30.14 15.57 -14.03
N GLN A 219 -30.53 14.47 -13.41
CA GLN A 219 -31.93 14.01 -13.39
C GLN A 219 -32.83 14.97 -12.62
N ARG A 220 -32.35 15.48 -11.47
CA ARG A 220 -33.05 16.52 -10.70
C ARG A 220 -33.17 17.81 -11.54
N ASP A 221 -32.08 18.29 -12.11
CA ASP A 221 -32.06 19.50 -12.93
C ASP A 221 -32.87 19.33 -14.26
N ARG A 222 -33.22 18.09 -14.66
CA ARG A 222 -34.18 17.81 -15.75
C ARG A 222 -35.64 17.75 -15.27
N LEU A 223 -35.88 17.30 -14.05
CA LEU A 223 -37.22 17.18 -13.47
C LEU A 223 -37.75 18.53 -12.96
N TYR A 224 -36.85 19.31 -12.36
CA TYR A 224 -37.04 20.70 -11.98
C TYR A 224 -36.43 21.53 -13.10
N THR A 225 -37.12 22.53 -13.63
CA THR A 225 -36.67 23.37 -14.76
C THR A 225 -35.45 24.25 -14.37
N ILE A 226 -34.32 23.63 -14.02
CA ILE A 226 -33.12 24.28 -13.48
C ILE A 226 -32.07 24.39 -14.59
N TYR A 227 -31.64 25.61 -14.86
CA TYR A 227 -30.66 25.93 -15.90
C TYR A 227 -29.34 26.40 -15.29
N ARG A 228 -28.25 25.79 -15.77
CA ARG A 228 -26.86 26.11 -15.39
C ARG A 228 -26.05 26.71 -16.54
N GLU A 229 -26.75 27.06 -17.61
CA GLU A 229 -26.24 27.79 -18.75
C GLU A 229 -27.04 29.07 -18.89
N ASP A 230 -26.51 30.04 -19.64
CA ASP A 230 -27.23 31.28 -19.94
C ASP A 230 -28.55 30.94 -20.63
N VAL A 231 -29.66 31.38 -20.03
CA VAL A 231 -30.99 31.31 -20.64
C VAL A 231 -31.26 32.66 -21.32
N GLU A 232 -31.53 32.63 -22.62
CA GLU A 232 -31.86 33.84 -23.37
C GLU A 232 -33.13 34.50 -22.79
N GLY A 233 -33.04 35.78 -22.44
CA GLY A 233 -34.12 36.55 -21.80
C GLY A 233 -34.13 36.50 -20.26
N ALA A 234 -33.30 35.67 -19.63
CA ALA A 234 -33.23 35.61 -18.18
C ALA A 234 -32.62 36.88 -17.54
N PRO A 235 -33.01 37.23 -16.30
CA PRO A 235 -32.56 38.47 -15.66
C PRO A 235 -31.07 38.51 -15.34
N PHE A 236 -30.43 37.34 -15.18
CA PHE A 236 -29.00 37.22 -14.89
C PHE A 236 -28.36 36.05 -15.65
N LYS A 237 -27.06 36.16 -15.89
CA LYS A 237 -26.22 35.13 -16.51
C LYS A 237 -25.56 34.22 -15.49
N ILE A 238 -25.26 33.00 -15.88
CA ILE A 238 -24.51 32.08 -15.01
C ILE A 238 -23.07 32.57 -14.89
N GLY A 239 -22.55 32.61 -13.67
CA GLY A 239 -21.25 33.19 -13.36
C GLY A 239 -21.24 34.72 -13.24
N GLN A 240 -22.40 35.39 -13.39
CA GLN A 240 -22.50 36.83 -13.18
C GLN A 240 -22.30 37.18 -11.70
N PHE A 241 -21.48 38.19 -11.42
CA PHE A 241 -21.37 38.76 -10.09
C PHE A 241 -22.62 39.60 -9.79
N VAL A 242 -23.25 39.33 -8.66
CA VAL A 242 -24.43 40.02 -8.16
C VAL A 242 -24.23 40.42 -6.71
N LYS A 243 -25.00 41.41 -6.28
CA LYS A 243 -25.03 41.89 -4.90
C LYS A 243 -26.29 41.38 -4.23
N VAL A 244 -26.11 40.76 -3.06
CA VAL A 244 -27.17 40.27 -2.18
C VAL A 244 -27.17 41.15 -0.93
N GLY A 245 -28.04 42.17 -0.89
CA GLY A 245 -28.04 43.13 0.21
C GLY A 245 -26.73 43.93 0.33
N LYS A 246 -25.81 43.53 1.21
CA LYS A 246 -24.47 44.14 1.36
C LYS A 246 -23.33 43.24 0.89
N GLU A 247 -23.63 41.99 0.56
CA GLU A 247 -22.66 40.96 0.23
C GLU A 247 -22.55 40.79 -1.29
N LYS A 248 -21.44 40.19 -1.74
CA LYS A 248 -21.22 39.84 -3.13
C LYS A 248 -21.43 38.35 -3.29
N GLY A 249 -21.94 37.96 -4.44
CA GLY A 249 -22.01 36.57 -4.81
C GLY A 249 -21.96 36.35 -6.31
N ILE A 250 -21.91 35.08 -6.69
CA ILE A 250 -21.84 34.64 -8.09
C ILE A 250 -23.07 33.80 -8.38
N VAL A 251 -23.80 34.14 -9.45
CA VAL A 251 -24.96 33.36 -9.91
C VAL A 251 -24.53 31.96 -10.34
N GLN A 252 -25.16 30.94 -9.76
CA GLN A 252 -24.81 29.53 -9.98
C GLN A 252 -25.79 28.79 -10.89
N PHE A 253 -27.09 29.05 -10.77
CA PHE A 253 -28.14 28.45 -11.58
C PHE A 253 -29.46 29.25 -11.48
N LEU A 254 -30.34 29.05 -12.46
CA LEU A 254 -31.69 29.60 -12.52
C LEU A 254 -32.70 28.46 -12.37
N ASP A 255 -33.69 28.60 -11.49
CA ASP A 255 -34.70 27.58 -11.19
C ASP A 255 -36.09 28.11 -11.57
N TYR A 256 -36.80 27.39 -12.46
CA TYR A 256 -38.18 27.71 -12.87
C TYR A 256 -39.17 26.59 -12.50
N SER A 257 -38.95 25.92 -11.37
CA SER A 257 -39.70 24.73 -10.98
C SER A 257 -40.76 24.93 -9.88
N GLY A 258 -40.82 26.11 -9.27
CA GLY A 258 -41.76 26.51 -8.21
C GLY A 258 -42.95 27.35 -8.72
N GLY A 259 -44.10 27.22 -8.06
CA GLY A 259 -45.30 27.98 -8.40
C GLY A 259 -45.38 29.36 -7.73
N CYS A 260 -46.18 30.25 -8.34
CA CYS A 260 -46.46 31.66 -8.01
C CYS A 260 -45.25 32.59 -8.04
N GLY A 261 -45.08 33.25 -9.20
CA GLY A 261 -44.03 34.24 -9.46
C GLY A 261 -43.10 33.80 -10.57
N GLU A 262 -42.89 32.50 -10.73
CA GLU A 262 -41.89 31.98 -11.66
C GLU A 262 -42.43 31.87 -13.10
N SER A 263 -41.71 32.45 -14.06
CA SER A 263 -42.04 32.38 -15.49
C SER A 263 -40.79 32.21 -16.34
N TYR A 264 -40.79 31.24 -17.23
CA TYR A 264 -39.66 31.05 -18.15
C TYR A 264 -39.75 32.05 -19.31
N PRO A 265 -38.70 32.80 -19.65
CA PRO A 265 -37.39 32.91 -18.98
C PRO A 265 -37.30 34.08 -17.97
N ASP A 266 -38.35 34.88 -17.81
CA ASP A 266 -38.26 36.22 -17.22
C ASP A 266 -38.20 36.27 -15.68
N ASP A 267 -38.55 35.17 -15.01
CA ASP A 267 -38.71 35.13 -13.56
C ASP A 267 -38.27 33.77 -12.96
N PRO A 268 -36.96 33.44 -12.96
CA PRO A 268 -36.45 32.33 -12.18
C PRO A 268 -36.23 32.69 -10.71
N MET A 269 -36.26 31.68 -9.85
CA MET A 269 -35.49 31.71 -8.61
C MET A 269 -34.00 31.57 -8.93
N ILE A 270 -33.16 32.44 -8.39
CA ILE A 270 -31.74 32.57 -8.75
C ILE A 270 -30.89 32.07 -7.59
N SER A 271 -30.08 31.05 -7.85
CA SER A 271 -29.09 30.60 -6.87
C SER A 271 -27.85 31.46 -6.94
N VAL A 272 -27.41 31.98 -5.79
CA VAL A 272 -26.19 32.77 -5.66
C VAL A 272 -25.30 32.14 -4.60
N ASP A 273 -24.03 31.93 -4.96
CA ASP A 273 -22.98 31.58 -4.01
C ASP A 273 -22.44 32.87 -3.40
N VAL A 274 -22.68 33.09 -2.11
CA VAL A 274 -22.40 34.36 -1.42
C VAL A 274 -21.08 34.25 -0.67
N ASP A 275 -20.18 35.23 -0.89
CA ASP A 275 -18.92 35.36 -0.16
C ASP A 275 -19.22 35.90 1.26
N ASP A 276 -19.68 35.04 2.17
CA ASP A 276 -19.71 35.38 3.59
C ASP A 276 -18.39 34.96 4.26
N ALA A 277 -17.69 35.93 4.85
CA ALA A 277 -16.37 35.74 5.45
C ALA A 277 -16.40 35.01 6.81
N TYR A 278 -17.59 34.67 7.33
CA TYR A 278 -17.77 34.09 8.66
C TYR A 278 -18.70 32.86 8.76
N SER A 279 -19.19 32.34 7.65
CA SER A 279 -19.89 31.05 7.62
C SER A 279 -19.49 30.28 6.38
N GLU A 280 -19.35 28.95 6.49
CA GLU A 280 -19.05 28.08 5.35
C GLU A 280 -19.96 28.42 4.17
N GLY A 281 -19.38 28.95 3.07
CA GLY A 281 -20.08 29.55 1.92
C GLY A 281 -21.44 28.90 1.62
N GLY A 282 -22.50 29.64 1.91
CA GLY A 282 -23.87 29.17 1.79
C GLY A 282 -24.48 29.59 0.45
N GLN A 283 -24.89 28.61 -0.36
CA GLN A 283 -25.74 28.88 -1.52
C GLN A 283 -27.10 29.39 -1.04
N GLY A 284 -27.49 30.59 -1.47
CA GLY A 284 -28.81 31.18 -1.24
C GLY A 284 -29.68 31.13 -2.50
N MET A 285 -31.01 31.16 -2.33
CA MET A 285 -31.99 31.26 -3.41
C MET A 285 -32.71 32.60 -3.28
N PHE A 286 -32.73 33.38 -4.37
CA PHE A 286 -33.23 34.75 -4.36
C PHE A 286 -34.15 35.03 -5.55
N TRP A 287 -35.12 35.92 -5.39
CA TRP A 287 -35.85 36.51 -6.50
C TRP A 287 -35.00 37.58 -7.20
N LYS A 288 -35.30 37.88 -8.47
CA LYS A 288 -34.55 38.89 -9.23
C LYS A 288 -34.56 40.26 -8.56
N GLU A 289 -35.64 40.62 -7.85
CA GLU A 289 -35.80 41.89 -7.13
C GLU A 289 -34.90 42.00 -5.90
N GLU A 290 -34.38 40.87 -5.40
CA GLU A 290 -33.48 40.83 -4.24
C GLU A 290 -32.00 40.98 -4.63
N LEU A 291 -31.72 40.99 -5.94
CA LEU A 291 -30.38 41.01 -6.50
C LEU A 291 -30.12 42.28 -7.31
N GLU A 292 -28.91 42.81 -7.19
CA GLU A 292 -28.43 43.90 -8.05
C GLU A 292 -27.22 43.41 -8.88
N ALA A 293 -27.24 43.65 -10.19
CA ALA A 293 -26.08 43.34 -11.03
C ALA A 293 -24.90 44.26 -10.67
N PHE A 294 -23.69 43.70 -10.64
CA PHE A 294 -22.48 44.53 -10.68
C PHE A 294 -22.31 45.07 -12.11
N GLU A 295 -22.25 46.40 -12.26
CA GLU A 295 -21.79 47.07 -13.49
C GLU A 295 -20.32 46.78 -13.79
#